data_AF-A0A8J4QAY8-F1
#
_entry.id   AF-A0A8J4QAY8-F1
#
_cell.length_a   1.000
_cell.length_b   1.000
_cell.length_c   1.000
_cell.angle_alpha   90.00
_cell.angle_beta   90.00
_cell.angle_gamma   90.00
#
_symmetry.space_group_name_H-M   'P 1'
#
loop_
_entity.id
_entity.type
_entity.pdbx_description
1 polymer ?
#
loop_
_entity_poly.entity_id
_entity_poly.type
_entity_poly.pdbx_seq_one_letter_code
_entity_poly.pdbx_strand_id
1 'polypeptide(L)' 'LLSLEEPWTLVLDDALANSFIAPVTEDIKDDHQLTFEEYERSWEQNEELGLNDIDTSSADGAYHSTDTTMQGQTEV' A
#
# COMPACT_ATOMS: atom_id res chain seq x y z
N LEU A 1 -24.38 -3.42 -19.31
CA LEU A 1 -23.67 -4.39 -18.45
C LEU A 1 -23.30 -5.58 -19.33
N LEU A 2 -22.02 -5.97 -19.36
CA LEU A 2 -21.64 -7.25 -19.97
C LEU A 2 -22.19 -8.38 -19.08
N SER A 3 -22.77 -9.41 -19.69
CA SER A 3 -23.20 -10.62 -18.99
C SER A 3 -22.06 -11.64 -19.09
N LEU A 4 -21.59 -12.13 -17.96
CA LEU A 4 -20.63 -13.22 -17.88
C LEU A 4 -21.38 -14.47 -17.44
N GLU A 5 -21.35 -15.51 -18.26
CA GLU A 5 -22.13 -16.74 -18.05
C GLU A 5 -21.36 -17.79 -17.23
N GLU A 6 -20.04 -17.68 -17.16
CA GLU A 6 -19.16 -18.60 -16.44
C GLU A 6 -18.40 -17.88 -15.31
N PRO A 7 -18.07 -18.57 -14.20
CA PRO A 7 -17.23 -18.03 -13.14
C PRO A 7 -15.83 -17.64 -13.65
N TRP A 8 -15.26 -16.59 -13.08
CA TRP A 8 -13.94 -16.08 -13.44
C TRP A 8 -13.21 -15.54 -12.20
N THR A 9 -11.90 -15.35 -12.33
CA THR A 9 -11.05 -14.74 -11.30
C THR A 9 -10.42 -13.46 -11.85
N LEU A 10 -10.59 -12.33 -11.16
CA LEU A 10 -9.84 -11.11 -11.43
C LEU A 10 -8.62 -11.08 -10.53
N VAL A 11 -7.46 -10.92 -11.15
CA VAL A 11 -6.21 -10.62 -10.44
C VAL A 11 -5.91 -9.15 -10.70
N LEU A 12 -5.81 -8.37 -9.63
CA LEU A 12 -5.45 -6.96 -9.67
C LEU A 12 -4.12 -6.80 -8.95
N ASP A 13 -3.08 -6.44 -9.71
CA ASP A 13 -1.73 -6.22 -9.20
C ASP A 13 -1.39 -4.73 -9.32
N ASP A 14 -1.15 -4.07 -8.19
CA ASP A 14 -0.83 -2.65 -8.11
C ASP A 14 0.30 -2.41 -7.12
N ALA A 15 1.50 -2.20 -7.65
CA ALA A 15 2.72 -1.94 -6.90
C ALA A 15 2.66 -0.68 -6.02
N LEU A 16 1.76 0.27 -6.31
CA LEU A 16 1.60 1.48 -5.50
C LEU A 16 0.51 1.37 -4.44
N ALA A 17 -0.20 0.24 -4.37
CA ALA A 17 -1.32 0.02 -3.46
C ALA A 17 -2.41 1.11 -3.53
N ASN A 18 -2.64 1.71 -4.71
CA ASN A 18 -3.65 2.74 -4.93
C ASN A 18 -5.01 2.17 -5.36
N SER A 19 -5.03 0.92 -5.78
CA SER A 19 -6.22 0.20 -6.21
C SER A 19 -7.00 -0.35 -5.01
N PHE A 20 -8.33 -0.40 -5.14
CA PHE A 20 -9.23 -0.87 -4.08
C PHE A 20 -10.37 -1.71 -4.63
N ILE A 21 -10.64 -2.84 -3.97
CA ILE A 21 -11.81 -3.69 -4.21
C ILE A 21 -12.64 -3.69 -2.92
N ALA A 22 -13.91 -3.28 -3.02
CA ALA A 22 -14.82 -3.29 -1.90
C ALA A 22 -15.24 -4.74 -1.57
N PRO A 23 -15.11 -5.18 -0.30
CA PRO A 23 -15.68 -6.45 0.14
C PRO A 23 -17.19 -6.48 -0.07
N VAL A 24 -17.73 -7.67 -0.31
CA VAL A 24 -19.19 -7.86 -0.42
C VAL A 24 -19.85 -7.97 0.96
N THR A 25 -19.07 -8.28 1.99
CA THR A 25 -19.48 -8.42 3.40
C THR A 25 -19.10 -7.20 4.24
N GLU A 26 -19.70 -7.07 5.42
CA GLU A 26 -19.39 -6.00 6.39
C GLU A 26 -17.97 -6.10 6.94
N ASP A 27 -17.51 -7.33 7.25
CA ASP A 27 -16.15 -7.62 7.66
C ASP A 27 -15.43 -8.36 6.55
N ILE A 28 -14.23 -7.88 6.17
CA ILE A 28 -13.41 -8.47 5.11
C ILE A 28 -13.06 -9.94 5.37
N LYS A 29 -12.96 -10.34 6.65
CA LYS A 29 -12.65 -11.74 7.01
C LYS A 29 -13.77 -12.72 6.61
N ASP A 30 -14.97 -12.21 6.39
CA ASP A 30 -16.14 -12.99 6.02
C ASP A 30 -16.32 -13.09 4.48
N ASP A 31 -15.52 -12.37 3.69
CA ASP A 31 -15.53 -12.45 2.23
C ASP A 31 -14.62 -13.58 1.74
N HIS A 32 -15.21 -14.73 1.38
CA HIS A 32 -14.46 -15.88 0.87
C HIS A 32 -14.12 -15.81 -0.62
N GLN A 33 -14.56 -14.76 -1.34
CA GLN A 33 -14.30 -14.57 -2.77
C GLN A 33 -13.19 -13.53 -3.03
N LEU A 34 -12.75 -12.83 -1.98
CA LEU A 34 -11.70 -11.83 -2.04
C LEU A 34 -10.46 -12.32 -1.27
N THR A 35 -9.31 -12.27 -1.93
CA THR A 35 -8.00 -12.51 -1.31
C THR A 35 -7.06 -11.37 -1.68
N PHE A 36 -6.22 -10.95 -0.74
CA PHE A 36 -5.19 -9.94 -0.98
C PHE A 36 -3.86 -10.37 -0.36
N GLU A 37 -2.78 -9.91 -0.96
CA GLU A 37 -1.43 -10.08 -0.44
C GLU A 37 -0.68 -8.75 -0.57
N GLU A 38 0.15 -8.46 0.43
CA GLU A 38 1.09 -7.35 0.39
C GLU A 38 2.46 -7.90 0.01
N TYR A 39 3.16 -7.20 -0.88
CA TYR A 39 4.47 -7.59 -1.34
C TYR A 39 5.42 -6.39 -1.38
N GLU A 40 6.72 -6.68 -1.25
CA GLU A 40 7.76 -5.67 -1.46
C GLU A 40 7.99 -5.49 -2.96
N ARG A 41 7.95 -4.24 -3.42
CA ARG A 41 8.23 -3.91 -4.82
C ARG A 41 9.63 -4.38 -5.21
N SER A 42 9.76 -4.91 -6.42
CA SER A 42 11.05 -5.15 -7.04
C SER A 42 11.78 -3.83 -7.34
N TRP A 43 13.10 -3.92 -7.54
CA TRP A 43 13.91 -2.77 -7.91
C TRP A 43 13.46 -2.17 -9.25
N GLU A 44 13.13 -3.03 -10.22
CA GLU A 44 12.65 -2.63 -11.55
C GLU A 44 11.30 -1.92 -11.48
N GLN A 45 10.38 -2.37 -10.61
CA GLN A 45 9.12 -1.67 -10.38
C GLN A 45 9.35 -0.28 -9.77
N ASN A 46 10.27 -0.14 -8.83
CA ASN A 46 10.61 1.18 -8.27
C ASN A 46 11.24 2.10 -9.33
N GLU A 47 12.05 1.56 -10.22
CA GLU A 47 12.66 2.31 -11.33
C GLU A 47 11.61 2.81 -12.32
N GLU A 48 10.68 1.95 -12.74
CA GLU A 48 9.60 2.32 -13.65
C GLU A 48 8.69 3.40 -13.07
N LEU A 49 8.48 3.38 -11.75
CA LEU A 49 7.69 4.36 -11.01
C LEU A 49 8.47 5.63 -10.65
N GLY A 50 9.77 5.71 -10.96
CA GLY A 50 10.63 6.85 -10.65
C GLY A 50 10.93 7.01 -9.16
N LEU A 51 10.75 5.95 -8.36
CA LEU A 51 10.90 5.99 -6.91
C LEU A 51 12.37 5.92 -6.47
N ASN A 52 13.26 5.35 -7.29
CA ASN A 52 14.68 5.27 -6.97
C ASN A 52 15.37 6.65 -6.97
N ASP A 53 14.84 7.59 -7.76
CA ASP A 53 15.42 8.94 -7.94
C ASP A 53 14.74 10.01 -7.06
N ILE A 54 13.79 9.63 -6.20
CA ILE A 54 13.02 10.59 -5.41
C ILE A 54 13.90 11.22 -4.32
N ASP A 55 13.95 12.57 -4.30
CA ASP A 55 14.62 13.31 -3.23
C ASP A 55 13.69 13.40 -2.00
N THR A 56 13.97 12.58 -0.99
CA THR A 56 13.22 12.56 0.28
C THR A 56 13.77 13.52 1.32
N SER A 57 14.85 14.25 1.06
CA SER A 57 15.59 15.05 2.07
C SER A 57 14.72 16.04 2.84
N SER A 58 13.72 16.62 2.17
CA SER A 58 12.75 17.54 2.79
C SER A 58 11.82 16.83 3.77
N ALA A 59 11.32 15.63 3.41
CA ALA A 59 10.51 14.80 4.30
C ALA A 59 11.36 14.28 5.45
N ASP A 60 12.57 13.82 5.17
CA ASP A 60 13.52 13.34 6.17
C ASP A 60 13.77 14.42 7.23
N GLY A 61 14.03 15.66 6.81
CA GLY A 61 14.18 16.79 7.73
C GLY A 61 12.96 17.03 8.63
N ALA A 62 11.74 16.87 8.10
CA ALA A 62 10.50 17.03 8.87
C ALA A 62 10.30 15.91 9.91
N TYR A 63 10.51 14.65 9.53
CA TYR A 63 10.28 13.50 10.42
C TYR A 63 11.39 13.30 11.46
N HIS A 64 12.66 13.56 11.12
CA HIS A 64 13.76 13.50 12.08
C HIS A 64 13.67 14.60 13.16
N SER A 65 13.06 15.75 12.83
CA SER A 65 12.81 16.83 13.80
C SER A 65 11.78 16.43 14.86
N THR A 66 10.78 15.61 14.50
CA THR A 66 9.74 15.15 15.44
C THR A 66 10.20 14.03 16.37
N ASP A 67 11.07 13.13 15.90
CA ASP A 67 11.61 12.01 16.71
C ASP A 67 12.54 12.53 17.83
N THR A 68 13.37 13.52 17.49
CA THR A 68 14.28 14.20 18.45
C THR A 68 13.50 14.93 19.55
N THR A 69 12.30 15.42 19.26
CA THR A 69 11.47 16.17 20.22
C THR A 69 10.68 15.24 21.15
N MET A 70 10.35 14.02 20.70
CA MET A 70 9.60 13.01 21.48
C MET A 70 10.49 12.21 22.45
N GLN A 71 11.79 12.02 22.16
CA GLN A 71 12.71 11.31 23.06
C GLN A 71 13.16 12.14 24.28
N GLY A 72 12.95 13.47 24.26
CA GLY A 72 13.33 14.38 25.34
C GLY A 72 12.32 14.55 26.49
N GLN A 73 11.16 13.88 26.45
CA GLN A 73 10.09 14.04 27.46
C GLN A 73 9.81 12.77 28.30
N THR A 74 10.58 11.69 28.14
CA THR A 74 10.38 10.44 28.91
C THR A 74 11.37 10.22 30.06
N GLU A 75 12.05 11.27 30.52
CA GLU A 75 12.82 11.24 31.78
C GLU A 75 12.17 12.18 32.82
N VAL A 76 11.23 11.65 33.59
CA VAL A 76 10.86 12.12 34.94
C VAL A 76 10.40 10.95 35.79
#